data_AF-A0A1F8C3J9-F1
#
_entry.id   AF-A0A1F8C3J9-F1
#
_cell.length_a   1.000
_cell.length_b   1.000
_cell.length_c   1.000
_cell.angle_alpha   90.00
_cell.angle_beta   90.00
_cell.angle_gamma   90.00
#
_symmetry.space_group_name_H-M   'P 1'
#
loop_
_entity.id
_entity.type
_entity.pdbx_description
1 polymer ?
#
loop_
_entity_poly.entity_id
_entity_poly.type
_entity_poly.pdbx_seq_one_letter_code
_entity_poly.pdbx_strand_id
1 'polypeptide(L)'
;MGGKVPTQTYFDIKVDAAREKAEALRQKLKVKQFEVRDEFAQKYPKAKKYLEKKGLDLGRVREHSAKIIGASALAGVLLLSPPKGQKALPPAHEVVERLKTVGESTQSPEAPKKVLIESLKEVIPEKPRPLSREEEKNLEQVFEGVIGIKARATLEGEHLNTTYGYIGAEQHLRRYPGDTLANHSQDSEMLKEGIAPGLGAWGYFAPSKDKFTRNLEETERWYAVVQTLYLPDWGRRQPYLRDWYKYRKVLIVNTANGNAVVAAIADSGPAAWTGKHFGGSPEVMDYLGGSRYKKGPVVLFFVDDPQNQVPIGPVEYNKLNLEGVNLINV
;
A
#
# COMPACT_ATOMS: atom_id res chain seq x y z
N MET A 1 -15.93 43.22 25.77
CA MET A 1 -15.70 42.26 24.67
C MET A 1 -15.34 40.92 25.29
N GLY A 2 -16.33 40.02 25.44
CA GLY A 2 -16.12 38.68 26.02
C GLY A 2 -16.01 37.64 24.90
N GLY A 3 -14.80 37.16 24.64
CA GLY A 3 -14.56 36.08 23.67
C GLY A 3 -14.82 34.72 24.30
N LYS A 4 -15.71 33.93 23.70
CA LYS A 4 -15.90 32.52 24.03
C LYS A 4 -14.71 31.71 23.50
N VAL A 5 -14.10 30.92 24.38
CA VAL A 5 -13.14 29.86 24.01
C VAL A 5 -13.82 28.78 23.17
N PRO A 6 -13.15 28.20 22.15
CA PRO A 6 -13.76 27.21 21.29
C PRO A 6 -14.00 25.91 22.06
N THR A 7 -15.23 25.43 21.99
CA THR A 7 -15.66 24.16 22.53
C THR A 7 -15.09 23.04 21.67
N GLN A 8 -13.89 22.54 21.99
CA GLN A 8 -13.45 21.25 21.47
C GLN A 8 -14.42 20.17 21.98
N THR A 9 -15.04 19.50 21.03
CA THR A 9 -16.09 18.52 21.21
C THR A 9 -15.58 17.29 21.97
N TYR A 10 -16.19 17.02 23.13
CA TYR A 10 -15.98 15.82 23.97
C TYR A 10 -16.16 14.48 23.24
N PHE A 11 -16.62 14.48 21.99
CA PHE A 11 -16.80 13.30 21.14
C PHE A 11 -15.49 12.82 20.50
N ASP A 12 -14.59 13.73 20.11
CA ASP A 12 -13.33 13.37 19.44
C ASP A 12 -12.36 12.66 20.41
N ILE A 13 -12.30 13.11 21.67
CA ILE A 13 -11.46 12.52 22.73
C ILE A 13 -11.85 11.06 23.04
N LYS A 14 -13.15 10.71 22.94
CA LYS A 14 -13.61 9.35 23.22
C LYS A 14 -13.31 8.37 22.09
N VAL A 15 -13.34 8.84 20.84
CA VAL A 15 -13.00 8.02 19.66
C VAL A 15 -11.49 7.75 19.64
N ASP A 16 -10.67 8.75 19.96
CA ASP A 16 -9.22 8.60 20.06
C ASP A 16 -8.82 7.65 21.20
N ALA A 17 -9.44 7.78 22.37
CA ALA A 17 -9.19 6.86 23.50
C ALA A 17 -9.63 5.40 23.21
N ALA A 18 -10.68 5.20 22.41
CA ALA A 18 -11.11 3.86 22.00
C ALA A 18 -10.14 3.25 20.98
N ARG A 19 -9.62 4.06 20.06
CA ARG A 19 -8.60 3.66 19.08
C ARG A 19 -7.28 3.30 19.76
N GLU A 20 -6.81 4.13 20.69
CA GLU A 20 -5.61 3.85 21.49
C GLU A 20 -5.74 2.56 22.30
N LYS A 21 -6.90 2.33 22.94
CA LYS A 21 -7.17 1.07 23.67
C LYS A 21 -7.17 -0.14 22.75
N ALA A 22 -7.74 -0.02 21.55
CA ALA A 22 -7.75 -1.09 20.56
C ALA A 22 -6.34 -1.41 20.05
N GLU A 23 -5.52 -0.39 19.82
CA GLU A 23 -4.12 -0.54 19.41
C GLU A 23 -3.27 -1.17 20.52
N ALA A 24 -3.43 -0.70 21.77
CA ALA A 24 -2.76 -1.30 22.93
C ALA A 24 -3.15 -2.77 23.14
N LEU A 25 -4.43 -3.11 22.98
CA LEU A 25 -4.90 -4.50 23.02
C LEU A 25 -4.29 -5.34 21.89
N ARG A 26 -4.25 -4.81 20.67
CA ARG A 26 -3.64 -5.49 19.51
C ARG A 26 -2.16 -5.76 19.75
N GLN A 27 -1.42 -4.80 20.30
CA GLN A 27 -0.01 -4.98 20.65
C GLN A 27 0.17 -6.06 21.72
N LYS A 28 -0.66 -6.06 22.77
CA LYS A 28 -0.62 -7.09 23.82
C LYS A 28 -0.88 -8.49 23.26
N LEU A 29 -1.87 -8.62 22.38
CA LEU A 29 -2.19 -9.88 21.72
C LEU A 29 -1.06 -10.36 20.80
N LYS A 30 -0.36 -9.44 20.12
CA LYS A 30 0.78 -9.78 19.25
C LYS A 30 1.98 -10.29 20.06
N VAL A 31 2.30 -9.64 21.19
CA VAL A 31 3.34 -10.13 22.11
C VAL A 31 2.98 -11.52 22.64
N LYS A 32 1.73 -11.71 23.10
CA LYS A 32 1.25 -13.01 23.58
C LYS A 32 1.32 -14.09 22.50
N GLN A 33 1.06 -13.74 21.25
CA GLN A 33 1.16 -14.67 20.13
C GLN A 33 2.59 -15.18 19.94
N PHE A 34 3.60 -14.31 20.03
CA PHE A 34 5.00 -14.73 19.94
C PHE A 34 5.39 -15.64 21.11
N GLU A 35 5.03 -15.26 22.35
CA GLU A 35 5.28 -16.08 23.54
C GLU A 35 4.69 -17.48 23.41
N VAL A 36 3.43 -17.58 23.00
CA VAL A 36 2.73 -18.87 22.85
C VAL A 36 3.34 -19.70 21.74
N ARG A 37 3.78 -19.08 20.64
CA ARG A 37 4.46 -19.78 19.54
C ARG A 37 5.78 -20.37 20.01
N ASP A 38 6.56 -19.61 20.76
CA ASP A 38 7.87 -20.04 21.23
C ASP A 38 7.72 -21.11 22.33
N GLU A 39 6.76 -20.95 23.24
CA GLU A 39 6.40 -21.97 24.24
C GLU A 39 5.91 -23.28 23.59
N PHE A 40 5.07 -23.18 22.56
CA PHE A 40 4.61 -24.36 21.79
C PHE A 40 5.78 -25.05 21.08
N ALA A 41 6.70 -24.27 20.48
CA ALA A 41 7.87 -24.81 19.82
C ALA A 41 8.80 -25.56 20.78
N GLN A 42 8.92 -25.07 22.02
CA GLN A 42 9.71 -25.70 23.07
C GLN A 42 9.04 -26.96 23.62
N LYS A 43 7.73 -26.91 23.91
CA LYS A 43 6.98 -28.03 24.48
C LYS A 43 6.68 -29.15 23.48
N TYR A 44 6.47 -28.82 22.20
CA TYR A 44 6.02 -29.76 21.17
C TYR A 44 6.85 -29.70 19.87
N PRO A 45 8.15 -29.99 19.92
CA PRO A 45 9.05 -29.87 18.76
C PRO A 45 8.68 -30.80 17.60
N LYS A 46 8.14 -31.99 17.89
CA LYS A 46 7.65 -32.94 16.86
C LYS A 46 6.42 -32.41 16.13
N ALA A 47 5.49 -31.77 16.86
CA ALA A 47 4.28 -31.19 16.28
C ALA A 47 4.62 -29.96 15.41
N LYS A 48 5.54 -29.10 15.86
CA LYS A 48 6.05 -27.98 15.06
C LYS A 48 6.61 -28.46 13.72
N LYS A 49 7.52 -29.44 13.72
CA LYS A 49 8.09 -30.01 12.49
C LYS A 49 7.02 -30.62 11.57
N TYR A 50 6.01 -31.27 12.14
CA TYR A 50 4.90 -31.82 11.38
C TYR A 50 4.07 -30.72 10.69
N LEU A 51 3.75 -29.64 11.41
CA LEU A 51 3.00 -28.50 10.89
C LEU A 51 3.79 -27.73 9.81
N GLU A 52 5.08 -27.50 10.03
CA GLU A 52 5.98 -26.89 9.03
C GLU A 52 6.05 -27.74 7.76
N LYS A 53 6.16 -29.07 7.88
CA LYS A 53 6.13 -30.00 6.74
C LYS A 53 4.80 -29.95 5.97
N LYS A 54 3.70 -29.59 6.64
CA LYS A 54 2.37 -29.41 6.05
C LYS A 54 2.13 -27.98 5.55
N GLY A 55 3.13 -27.10 5.61
CA GLY A 55 3.01 -25.71 5.18
C GLY A 55 2.15 -24.83 6.09
N LEU A 56 1.88 -25.29 7.32
CA LEU A 56 1.06 -24.58 8.29
C LEU A 56 1.95 -23.78 9.25
N ASP A 57 2.00 -22.47 9.04
CA ASP A 57 2.64 -21.54 9.97
C ASP A 57 1.68 -21.18 11.11
N LEU A 58 2.06 -21.56 12.33
CA LEU A 58 1.34 -21.22 13.56
C LEU A 58 1.16 -19.71 13.76
N GLY A 59 2.08 -18.89 13.23
CA GLY A 59 1.97 -17.44 13.20
C GLY A 59 0.82 -16.91 12.34
N ARG A 60 0.35 -17.70 11.37
CA ARG A 60 -0.73 -17.35 10.42
C ARG A 60 -2.04 -18.07 10.71
N VAL A 61 -2.12 -18.87 11.78
CA VAL A 61 -3.37 -19.54 12.18
C VAL A 61 -4.49 -18.53 12.43
N ARG A 62 -4.19 -17.37 13.00
CA ARG A 62 -5.18 -16.28 13.10
C ARG A 62 -5.55 -15.68 11.75
N GLU A 63 -4.68 -15.63 10.75
CA GLU A 63 -5.06 -15.16 9.41
C GLU A 63 -6.03 -16.16 8.75
N HIS A 64 -5.78 -17.46 8.90
CA HIS A 64 -6.68 -18.50 8.42
C HIS A 64 -8.02 -18.53 9.17
N SER A 65 -7.99 -18.44 10.50
CA SER A 65 -9.20 -18.42 11.33
C SER A 65 -9.95 -17.09 11.27
N ALA A 66 -9.26 -15.94 11.14
CA ALA A 66 -9.91 -14.64 10.97
C ALA A 66 -10.50 -14.48 9.57
N LYS A 67 -9.94 -15.13 8.54
CA LYS A 67 -10.61 -15.25 7.23
C LYS A 67 -11.95 -15.98 7.37
N ILE A 68 -12.01 -17.08 8.14
CA ILE A 68 -13.23 -17.88 8.33
C ILE A 68 -14.23 -17.20 9.28
N ILE A 69 -13.78 -16.78 10.46
CA ILE A 69 -14.60 -16.13 11.50
C ILE A 69 -15.02 -14.72 11.06
N GLY A 70 -14.13 -13.97 10.41
CA GLY A 70 -14.43 -12.66 9.85
C GLY A 70 -15.46 -12.73 8.73
N ALA A 71 -15.33 -13.69 7.81
CA ALA A 71 -16.33 -13.90 6.75
C ALA A 71 -17.71 -14.25 7.32
N SER A 72 -17.77 -15.09 8.36
CA SER A 72 -19.04 -15.51 8.98
C SER A 72 -19.67 -14.41 9.85
N ALA A 73 -18.88 -13.65 10.60
CA ALA A 73 -19.39 -12.52 11.39
C ALA A 73 -19.85 -11.34 10.53
N LEU A 74 -19.11 -11.01 9.46
CA LEU A 74 -19.48 -9.94 8.53
C LEU A 74 -20.77 -10.26 7.78
N ALA A 75 -20.97 -11.51 7.35
CA ALA A 75 -22.22 -11.95 6.73
C ALA A 75 -23.42 -11.79 7.68
N GLY A 76 -23.28 -12.15 8.96
CA GLY A 76 -24.34 -12.02 9.96
C GLY A 76 -24.70 -10.58 10.30
N VAL A 77 -23.72 -9.67 10.35
CA VAL A 77 -23.95 -8.25 10.66
C VAL A 77 -24.53 -7.49 9.46
N LEU A 78 -24.14 -7.84 8.23
CA LEU A 78 -24.71 -7.27 6.99
C LEU A 78 -26.19 -7.68 6.81
N LEU A 79 -26.57 -8.88 7.25
CA LEU A 79 -27.97 -9.35 7.22
C LEU A 79 -28.89 -8.66 8.23
N LEU A 80 -28.34 -8.02 9.28
CA LEU A 80 -29.12 -7.51 10.42
C LEU A 80 -29.06 -5.99 10.61
N SER A 81 -28.33 -5.25 9.78
CA SER A 81 -28.17 -3.80 9.94
C SER A 81 -28.91 -3.02 8.84
N PRO A 82 -30.02 -2.33 9.14
CA PRO A 82 -30.63 -1.40 8.20
C PRO A 82 -29.80 -0.12 8.09
N PRO A 83 -29.50 0.40 6.89
CA PRO A 83 -28.70 1.61 6.75
C PRO A 83 -29.54 2.84 7.14
N LYS A 84 -29.08 3.59 8.15
CA LYS A 84 -29.57 4.94 8.46
C LYS A 84 -28.47 5.97 8.20
N GLY A 85 -28.71 6.85 7.23
CA GLY A 85 -28.32 8.27 7.34
C GLY A 85 -26.93 8.70 6.88
N GLN A 86 -26.15 7.88 6.19
CA GLN A 86 -24.97 8.34 5.44
C GLN A 86 -25.23 8.16 3.95
N LYS A 87 -24.68 9.03 3.09
CA LYS A 87 -24.62 8.77 1.63
C LYS A 87 -23.94 7.41 1.49
N ALA A 88 -24.74 6.38 1.25
CA ALA A 88 -24.24 5.03 1.10
C ALA A 88 -23.31 5.05 -0.11
N LEU A 89 -22.03 4.79 0.14
CA LEU A 89 -21.13 4.43 -0.95
C LEU A 89 -21.76 3.22 -1.65
N PRO A 90 -21.80 3.20 -3.00
CA PRO A 90 -22.37 2.07 -3.70
C PRO A 90 -21.66 0.80 -3.22
N PRO A 91 -22.40 -0.26 -2.85
CA PRO A 91 -21.79 -1.48 -2.41
C PRO A 91 -20.89 -2.01 -3.54
N ALA A 92 -19.71 -2.53 -3.18
CA ALA A 92 -18.64 -2.78 -4.15
C ALA A 92 -19.02 -3.68 -5.34
N HIS A 93 -20.06 -4.51 -5.21
CA HIS A 93 -20.60 -5.27 -6.33
C HIS A 93 -21.24 -4.37 -7.40
N GLU A 94 -21.92 -3.29 -7.03
CA GLU A 94 -22.47 -2.32 -8.00
C GLU A 94 -21.37 -1.59 -8.76
N VAL A 95 -20.24 -1.28 -8.09
CA VAL A 95 -19.07 -0.66 -8.77
C VAL A 95 -18.49 -1.65 -9.78
N VAL A 96 -18.34 -2.93 -9.40
CA VAL A 96 -17.87 -4.00 -10.30
C VAL A 96 -18.88 -4.30 -11.42
N GLU A 97 -20.17 -4.17 -11.18
CA GLU A 97 -21.22 -4.40 -12.17
C GLU A 97 -21.34 -3.24 -13.18
N ARG A 98 -21.15 -2.00 -12.72
CA ARG A 98 -20.92 -0.83 -13.59
C ARG A 98 -19.66 -0.99 -14.45
N LEU A 99 -18.61 -1.59 -13.90
CA LEU A 99 -17.38 -1.88 -14.63
C LEU A 99 -17.58 -2.92 -15.74
N LYS A 100 -18.39 -3.95 -15.48
CA LYS A 100 -18.76 -4.97 -16.49
C LYS A 100 -19.58 -4.39 -17.65
N THR A 101 -20.54 -3.51 -17.35
CA THR A 101 -21.39 -2.87 -18.39
C THR A 101 -20.63 -1.84 -19.25
N VAL A 102 -19.59 -1.19 -18.70
CA VAL A 102 -18.70 -0.30 -19.48
C VAL A 102 -17.70 -1.10 -20.33
N GLY A 103 -17.23 -2.25 -19.85
CA GLY A 103 -16.32 -3.15 -20.57
C GLY A 103 -16.90 -3.75 -21.85
N GLU A 104 -18.22 -3.88 -21.96
CA GLU A 104 -18.91 -4.40 -23.16
C GLU A 104 -19.06 -3.35 -24.27
N SER A 105 -18.85 -2.06 -23.99
CA SER A 105 -19.22 -0.97 -24.93
C SER A 105 -18.07 -0.06 -25.39
N THR A 106 -16.83 -0.25 -24.93
CA THR A 106 -15.73 0.64 -25.34
C THR A 106 -14.37 -0.04 -25.53
N GLN A 107 -13.95 -0.19 -26.80
CA GLN A 107 -12.60 -0.57 -27.22
C GLN A 107 -11.58 0.58 -27.07
N SER A 108 -11.59 1.33 -25.96
CA SER A 108 -10.63 2.43 -25.72
C SER A 108 -9.82 2.24 -24.43
N PRO A 109 -8.48 2.41 -24.47
CA PRO A 109 -7.60 2.43 -23.29
C PRO A 109 -8.03 3.39 -22.19
N GLU A 110 -8.82 4.41 -22.54
CA GLU A 110 -9.23 5.48 -21.63
C GLU A 110 -10.41 5.07 -20.74
N ALA A 111 -11.18 4.04 -21.11
CA ALA A 111 -12.38 3.65 -20.37
C ALA A 111 -12.08 3.13 -18.95
N PRO A 112 -11.16 2.15 -18.73
CA PRO A 112 -10.84 1.68 -17.38
C PRO A 112 -10.27 2.78 -16.49
N LYS A 113 -9.42 3.64 -17.07
CA LYS A 113 -8.79 4.76 -16.37
C LYS A 113 -9.81 5.81 -15.93
N LYS A 114 -10.79 6.11 -16.78
CA LYS A 114 -11.89 7.02 -16.43
C LYS A 114 -12.74 6.45 -15.30
N VAL A 115 -13.10 5.17 -15.36
CA VAL A 115 -13.87 4.54 -14.29
C VAL A 115 -13.08 4.53 -12.97
N LEU A 116 -11.77 4.26 -13.01
CA LEU A 116 -10.92 4.36 -11.83
C LEU A 116 -10.99 5.75 -11.18
N ILE A 117 -10.85 6.81 -11.97
CA ILE A 117 -10.90 8.20 -11.48
C ILE A 117 -12.27 8.52 -10.87
N GLU A 118 -13.35 8.09 -11.51
CA GLU A 118 -14.72 8.29 -11.02
C GLU A 118 -14.95 7.52 -9.71
N SER A 119 -14.57 6.24 -9.64
CA SER A 119 -14.64 5.44 -8.41
C SER A 119 -13.78 6.01 -7.29
N LEU A 120 -12.58 6.52 -7.61
CA LEU A 120 -11.72 7.19 -6.64
C LEU A 120 -12.42 8.42 -6.06
N LYS A 121 -13.01 9.29 -6.88
CA LYS A 121 -13.71 10.50 -6.44
C LYS A 121 -14.93 10.22 -5.56
N GLU A 122 -15.58 9.08 -5.72
CA GLU A 122 -16.71 8.67 -4.88
C GLU A 122 -16.24 8.22 -3.49
N VAL A 123 -15.06 7.59 -3.38
CA VAL A 123 -14.58 6.98 -2.14
C VAL A 123 -13.63 7.89 -1.35
N ILE A 124 -12.74 8.62 -2.03
CA ILE A 124 -11.71 9.41 -1.36
C ILE A 124 -12.21 10.82 -1.04
N PRO A 125 -11.77 11.41 0.09
CA PRO A 125 -12.07 12.80 0.41
C PRO A 125 -11.34 13.78 -0.54
N GLU A 126 -11.91 14.97 -0.72
CA GLU A 126 -11.33 16.02 -1.59
C GLU A 126 -9.89 16.38 -1.23
N LYS A 127 -9.55 16.35 0.08
CA LYS A 127 -8.21 16.62 0.58
C LYS A 127 -7.60 15.37 1.20
N PRO A 128 -6.30 15.09 0.97
CA PRO A 128 -5.60 13.98 1.60
C PRO A 128 -5.74 13.97 3.13
N ARG A 129 -6.26 12.86 3.64
CA ARG A 129 -6.32 12.49 5.05
C ARG A 129 -6.22 10.96 5.17
N PRO A 130 -5.92 10.41 6.35
CA PRO A 130 -6.06 8.98 6.58
C PRO A 130 -7.45 8.49 6.17
N LEU A 131 -7.48 7.40 5.41
CA LEU A 131 -8.71 6.75 4.99
C LEU A 131 -9.27 5.89 6.13
N SER A 132 -10.60 5.75 6.16
CA SER A 132 -11.28 4.79 7.01
C SER A 132 -11.04 3.37 6.50
N ARG A 133 -11.26 2.35 7.35
CA ARG A 133 -11.14 0.95 6.92
C ARG A 133 -12.12 0.58 5.81
N GLU A 134 -13.28 1.21 5.79
CA GLU A 134 -14.29 1.00 4.75
C GLU A 134 -13.86 1.63 3.42
N GLU A 135 -13.35 2.87 3.46
CA GLU A 135 -12.77 3.53 2.28
C GLU A 135 -11.61 2.70 1.71
N GLU A 136 -10.70 2.25 2.58
CA GLU A 136 -9.61 1.35 2.18
C GLU A 136 -10.13 0.08 1.52
N LYS A 137 -11.13 -0.58 2.12
CA LYS A 137 -11.66 -1.85 1.61
C LYS A 137 -12.33 -1.69 0.25
N ASN A 138 -13.06 -0.61 0.04
CA ASN A 138 -13.68 -0.29 -1.24
C ASN A 138 -12.61 -0.06 -2.31
N LEU A 139 -11.53 0.67 -1.98
CA LEU A 139 -10.41 0.87 -2.89
C LEU A 139 -9.68 -0.43 -3.24
N GLU A 140 -9.47 -1.35 -2.29
CA GLU A 140 -8.88 -2.67 -2.59
C GLU A 140 -9.68 -3.40 -3.68
N GLN A 141 -11.01 -3.34 -3.63
CA GLN A 141 -11.89 -3.97 -4.62
C GLN A 141 -11.87 -3.23 -5.97
N VAL A 142 -11.81 -1.90 -5.95
CA VAL A 142 -11.66 -1.08 -7.17
C VAL A 142 -10.33 -1.40 -7.85
N PHE A 143 -9.22 -1.49 -7.12
CA PHE A 143 -7.92 -1.81 -7.73
C PHE A 143 -7.91 -3.24 -8.30
N GLU A 144 -8.46 -4.21 -7.58
CA GLU A 144 -8.54 -5.58 -8.08
C GLU A 144 -9.45 -5.68 -9.32
N GLY A 145 -10.59 -4.96 -9.34
CA GLY A 145 -11.55 -4.99 -10.45
C GLY A 145 -11.16 -4.18 -11.68
N VAL A 146 -10.50 -3.03 -11.50
CA VAL A 146 -10.17 -2.11 -12.60
C VAL A 146 -8.74 -2.29 -13.09
N ILE A 147 -7.81 -2.48 -12.16
CA ILE A 147 -6.38 -2.57 -12.46
C ILE A 147 -5.97 -4.03 -12.59
N GLY A 148 -6.69 -4.98 -11.99
CA GLY A 148 -6.29 -6.39 -11.97
C GLY A 148 -5.17 -6.70 -10.97
N ILE A 149 -4.85 -5.76 -10.09
CA ILE A 149 -3.80 -5.91 -9.07
C ILE A 149 -4.46 -6.08 -7.70
N LYS A 150 -4.11 -7.16 -7.01
CA LYS A 150 -4.52 -7.42 -5.61
C LYS A 150 -3.80 -6.46 -4.67
N ALA A 151 -4.30 -5.24 -4.57
CA ALA A 151 -3.78 -4.23 -3.65
C ALA A 151 -4.47 -4.35 -2.28
N ARG A 152 -3.71 -4.14 -1.20
CA ARG A 152 -4.17 -4.25 0.20
C ARG A 152 -3.67 -3.06 1.02
N ALA A 153 -4.55 -2.45 1.79
CA ALA A 153 -4.13 -1.41 2.73
C ALA A 153 -3.29 -2.02 3.84
N THR A 154 -3.74 -3.17 4.38
CA THR A 154 -3.02 -3.95 5.39
C THR A 154 -2.57 -5.27 4.78
N LEU A 155 -1.28 -5.57 4.88
CA LEU A 155 -0.70 -6.82 4.39
C LEU A 155 0.10 -7.49 5.51
N GLU A 156 -0.15 -8.77 5.76
CA GLU A 156 0.55 -9.57 6.80
C GLU A 156 0.56 -8.93 8.20
N GLY A 157 -0.50 -8.17 8.50
CA GLY A 157 -0.67 -7.48 9.77
C GLY A 157 0.06 -6.14 9.90
N GLU A 158 0.75 -5.67 8.86
CA GLU A 158 1.37 -4.34 8.79
C GLU A 158 0.53 -3.37 7.93
N HIS A 159 0.53 -2.10 8.30
CA HIS A 159 -0.27 -1.03 7.71
C HIS A 159 0.52 0.28 7.81
N LEU A 160 0.48 1.12 6.79
CA LEU A 160 1.09 2.45 6.82
C LEU A 160 0.24 3.42 7.64
N ASN A 161 0.86 4.49 8.15
CA ASN A 161 0.13 5.54 8.89
C ASN A 161 -1.01 6.18 8.08
N THR A 162 -0.87 6.21 6.76
CA THR A 162 -1.93 6.58 5.82
C THR A 162 -1.74 5.83 4.50
N THR A 163 -2.85 5.59 3.80
CA THR A 163 -2.93 5.04 2.44
C THR A 163 -3.36 6.09 1.41
N TYR A 164 -3.69 7.31 1.86
CA TYR A 164 -3.97 8.48 1.02
C TYR A 164 -3.19 9.69 1.51
N GLY A 165 -2.38 10.29 0.63
CA GLY A 165 -1.41 11.29 1.03
C GLY A 165 -0.80 12.02 -0.16
N TYR A 166 0.11 12.95 0.15
CA TYR A 166 0.92 13.60 -0.87
C TYR A 166 2.18 12.79 -1.12
N ILE A 167 2.41 12.40 -2.38
CA ILE A 167 3.73 11.97 -2.85
C ILE A 167 4.53 13.20 -3.27
N GLY A 168 5.86 13.12 -3.20
CA GLY A 168 6.71 14.08 -3.87
C GLY A 168 7.97 13.46 -4.45
N ALA A 169 8.66 14.24 -5.27
CA ALA A 169 9.89 13.81 -5.91
C ALA A 169 11.02 13.67 -4.89
N GLU A 170 11.74 12.56 -5.05
CA GLU A 170 12.94 12.18 -4.34
C GLU A 170 14.10 12.02 -5.34
N GLN A 171 15.33 12.01 -4.86
CA GLN A 171 16.54 11.91 -5.68
C GLN A 171 16.88 10.44 -5.96
N HIS A 172 17.72 10.14 -6.95
CA HIS A 172 18.22 8.77 -7.12
C HIS A 172 18.95 8.26 -5.87
N LEU A 173 18.85 6.95 -5.61
CA LEU A 173 19.51 6.30 -4.47
C LEU A 173 20.75 5.57 -4.91
N ARG A 174 21.86 5.66 -4.16
CA ARG A 174 23.09 4.96 -4.54
C ARG A 174 22.90 3.45 -4.60
N ARG A 175 23.22 2.83 -5.74
CA ARG A 175 22.95 1.40 -5.95
C ARG A 175 24.06 0.50 -5.43
N TYR A 176 25.31 0.95 -5.48
CA TYR A 176 26.49 0.25 -4.98
C TYR A 176 27.63 1.24 -4.61
N PRO A 177 28.67 0.81 -3.88
CA PRO A 177 29.83 1.66 -3.60
C PRO A 177 30.50 2.18 -4.87
N GLY A 178 30.69 3.50 -4.96
CA GLY A 178 31.28 4.16 -6.14
C GLY A 178 30.28 4.48 -7.26
N ASP A 179 28.98 4.25 -7.05
CA ASP A 179 27.94 4.63 -8.02
C ASP A 179 27.86 6.15 -8.22
N THR A 180 27.53 6.55 -9.45
CA THR A 180 27.50 7.95 -9.90
C THR A 180 26.18 8.23 -10.62
N LEU A 181 25.74 9.49 -10.56
CA LEU A 181 24.49 9.94 -11.16
C LEU A 181 24.37 9.58 -12.65
N ALA A 182 25.47 9.68 -13.41
CA ALA A 182 25.51 9.35 -14.84
C ALA A 182 25.12 7.89 -15.15
N ASN A 183 25.19 6.99 -14.17
CA ASN A 183 24.82 5.60 -14.34
C ASN A 183 23.31 5.33 -14.10
N HIS A 184 22.51 6.32 -13.67
CA HIS A 184 21.10 6.10 -13.31
C HIS A 184 20.13 6.19 -14.49
N SER A 185 20.35 7.15 -15.40
CA SER A 185 19.50 7.34 -16.56
C SER A 185 20.30 7.93 -17.73
N GLN A 186 19.83 7.70 -18.94
CA GLN A 186 20.28 8.43 -20.14
C GLN A 186 19.42 9.69 -20.38
N ASP A 187 18.28 9.80 -19.69
CA ASP A 187 17.39 10.96 -19.79
C ASP A 187 17.88 12.09 -18.88
N SER A 188 18.23 13.22 -19.51
CA SER A 188 18.69 14.41 -18.81
C SER A 188 17.66 14.97 -17.82
N GLU A 189 16.36 14.77 -18.04
CA GLU A 189 15.33 15.23 -17.10
C GLU A 189 15.35 14.42 -15.80
N MET A 190 15.59 13.12 -15.87
CA MET A 190 15.70 12.27 -14.67
C MET A 190 16.98 12.61 -13.89
N LEU A 191 18.09 12.86 -14.61
CA LEU A 191 19.36 13.22 -13.98
C LEU A 191 19.33 14.56 -13.23
N LYS A 192 18.42 15.49 -13.57
CA LYS A 192 18.30 16.79 -12.87
C LYS A 192 17.90 16.66 -11.41
N GLU A 193 17.21 15.59 -11.02
CA GLU A 193 16.82 15.35 -9.63
C GLU A 193 18.04 15.01 -8.74
N GLY A 194 19.15 14.61 -9.36
CA GLY A 194 20.41 14.32 -8.69
C GLY A 194 20.40 12.98 -7.95
N ILE A 195 21.41 12.79 -7.11
CA ILE A 195 21.59 11.60 -6.28
C ILE A 195 21.59 12.01 -4.80
N ALA A 196 20.90 11.21 -3.98
CA ALA A 196 20.83 11.45 -2.55
C ALA A 196 22.25 11.48 -1.94
N PRO A 197 22.53 12.42 -1.03
CA PRO A 197 23.83 12.49 -0.35
C PRO A 197 24.06 11.28 0.57
N GLY A 198 22.99 10.72 1.14
CA GLY A 198 23.00 9.52 1.98
C GLY A 198 22.69 8.22 1.21
N LEU A 199 22.74 7.10 1.92
CA LEU A 199 22.48 5.76 1.36
C LEU A 199 21.03 5.28 1.50
N GLY A 200 20.11 6.17 1.87
CA GLY A 200 18.76 5.80 2.29
C GLY A 200 18.74 4.88 3.53
N ALA A 201 17.56 4.39 3.88
CA ALA A 201 17.30 3.58 5.07
C ALA A 201 17.85 2.15 4.98
N TRP A 202 18.07 1.65 3.76
CA TRP A 202 18.52 0.27 3.52
C TRP A 202 19.94 0.16 2.96
N GLY A 203 20.66 1.27 2.84
CA GLY A 203 22.00 1.27 2.28
C GLY A 203 22.01 1.04 0.78
N TYR A 204 23.15 0.56 0.28
CA TYR A 204 23.27 0.16 -1.12
C TYR A 204 22.35 -1.02 -1.48
N PHE A 205 21.89 -1.05 -2.72
CA PHE A 205 21.12 -2.16 -3.29
C PHE A 205 21.99 -3.40 -3.53
N ALA A 206 23.26 -3.20 -3.90
CA ALA A 206 24.25 -4.23 -4.08
C ALA A 206 25.56 -3.90 -3.33
N PRO A 207 26.30 -4.90 -2.82
CA PRO A 207 27.56 -4.67 -2.12
C PRO A 207 28.69 -4.20 -3.05
N SER A 208 28.57 -4.41 -4.36
CA SER A 208 29.52 -3.97 -5.38
C SER A 208 28.85 -3.87 -6.75
N LYS A 209 29.52 -3.22 -7.71
CA LYS A 209 29.06 -3.12 -9.10
C LYS A 209 28.86 -4.51 -9.75
N ASP A 210 29.76 -5.46 -9.49
CA ASP A 210 29.68 -6.81 -10.07
C ASP A 210 28.50 -7.65 -9.51
N LYS A 211 27.96 -7.26 -8.35
CA LYS A 211 26.78 -7.89 -7.75
C LYS A 211 25.49 -7.11 -8.04
N PHE A 212 25.59 -5.99 -8.76
CA PHE A 212 24.44 -5.23 -9.18
C PHE A 212 23.75 -5.91 -10.37
N THR A 213 22.45 -6.15 -10.25
CA THR A 213 21.67 -6.89 -11.24
C THR A 213 20.60 -6.00 -11.85
N ARG A 214 20.09 -6.38 -13.03
CA ARG A 214 18.96 -5.67 -13.66
C ARG A 214 17.73 -5.57 -12.75
N ASN A 215 17.46 -6.59 -11.93
CA ASN A 215 16.35 -6.52 -10.99
C ASN A 215 16.56 -5.39 -9.96
N LEU A 216 17.78 -5.24 -9.43
CA LEU A 216 18.12 -4.15 -8.52
C LEU A 216 18.11 -2.78 -9.19
N GLU A 217 18.45 -2.72 -10.48
CA GLU A 217 18.28 -1.51 -11.30
C GLU A 217 16.81 -1.11 -11.41
N GLU A 218 15.91 -2.04 -11.78
CA GLU A 218 14.48 -1.74 -11.83
C GLU A 218 13.90 -1.42 -10.44
N THR A 219 14.46 -2.00 -9.38
CA THR A 219 14.04 -1.72 -8.00
C THR A 219 14.37 -0.29 -7.60
N GLU A 220 15.54 0.23 -7.99
CA GLU A 220 15.90 1.64 -7.78
C GLU A 220 15.15 2.55 -8.75
N ARG A 221 15.09 2.22 -10.04
CA ARG A 221 14.34 3.02 -11.02
C ARG A 221 12.91 3.26 -10.59
N TRP A 222 12.24 2.24 -10.05
CA TRP A 222 10.85 2.30 -9.64
C TRP A 222 10.71 2.16 -8.12
N TYR A 223 11.45 2.98 -7.37
CA TYR A 223 11.35 2.96 -5.92
C TYR A 223 10.26 3.91 -5.37
N ALA A 224 9.74 3.52 -4.21
CA ALA A 224 8.89 4.34 -3.36
C ALA A 224 9.54 4.58 -1.99
N VAL A 225 9.17 5.68 -1.36
CA VAL A 225 9.54 6.03 0.02
C VAL A 225 8.27 6.07 0.85
N VAL A 226 8.30 5.43 2.01
CA VAL A 226 7.19 5.46 2.96
C VAL A 226 7.68 5.79 4.37
N GLN A 227 6.80 6.38 5.16
CA GLN A 227 7.08 6.94 6.47
C GLN A 227 7.25 5.89 7.59
N THR A 228 8.12 4.89 7.40
CA THR A 228 8.28 3.79 8.37
C THR A 228 8.75 4.28 9.74
N LEU A 229 9.55 5.36 9.79
CA LEU A 229 10.06 5.94 11.03
C LEU A 229 8.98 6.55 11.94
N TYR A 230 7.78 6.77 11.41
CA TYR A 230 6.63 7.28 12.16
C TYR A 230 5.62 6.18 12.51
N LEU A 231 5.90 4.91 12.22
CA LEU A 231 5.02 3.82 12.64
C LEU A 231 4.97 3.76 14.17
N PRO A 232 3.79 3.50 14.77
CA PRO A 232 3.60 3.60 16.22
C PRO A 232 4.49 2.65 17.03
N ASP A 233 4.92 1.54 16.43
CA ASP A 233 5.78 0.53 17.04
C ASP A 233 7.18 0.45 16.40
N TRP A 234 7.57 1.46 15.60
CA TRP A 234 8.89 1.53 14.97
C TRP A 234 10.02 1.33 15.99
N GLY A 235 10.06 2.13 17.06
CA GLY A 235 11.12 2.05 18.07
C GLY A 235 11.23 0.70 18.81
N ARG A 236 10.17 -0.12 18.80
CA ARG A 236 10.14 -1.44 19.47
C ARG A 236 10.40 -2.60 18.51
N ARG A 237 10.04 -2.45 17.24
CA ARG A 237 10.08 -3.51 16.21
C ARG A 237 10.97 -3.15 15.03
N GLN A 238 11.84 -2.16 15.18
CA GLN A 238 12.61 -1.55 14.09
C GLN A 238 13.32 -2.58 13.19
N PRO A 239 14.03 -3.60 13.71
CA PRO A 239 14.69 -4.58 12.84
C PRO A 239 13.68 -5.36 11.97
N TYR A 240 12.61 -5.85 12.58
CA TYR A 240 11.55 -6.56 11.87
C TYR A 240 10.86 -5.68 10.83
N LEU A 241 10.45 -4.47 11.21
CA LEU A 241 9.70 -3.58 10.32
C LEU A 241 10.59 -3.13 9.16
N ARG A 242 11.83 -2.73 9.44
CA ARG A 242 12.79 -2.38 8.41
C ARG A 242 12.93 -3.49 7.37
N ASP A 243 13.07 -4.75 7.81
CA ASP A 243 13.26 -5.87 6.89
C ASP A 243 11.95 -6.26 6.18
N TRP A 244 10.79 -6.14 6.84
CA TRP A 244 9.49 -6.44 6.25
C TRP A 244 9.09 -5.45 5.15
N TYR A 245 9.39 -4.16 5.34
CA TYR A 245 9.10 -3.09 4.38
C TYR A 245 10.08 -3.07 3.20
N LYS A 246 11.32 -3.53 3.40
CA LYS A 246 12.37 -3.49 2.36
C LYS A 246 11.91 -4.19 1.08
N TYR A 247 11.90 -3.45 -0.02
CA TYR A 247 11.53 -3.91 -1.37
C TYR A 247 10.14 -4.52 -1.50
N ARG A 248 9.25 -4.26 -0.52
CA ARG A 248 7.84 -4.63 -0.66
C ARG A 248 7.24 -3.87 -1.83
N LYS A 249 6.47 -4.54 -2.66
CA LYS A 249 5.76 -3.89 -3.76
C LYS A 249 4.58 -3.09 -3.24
N VAL A 250 4.42 -1.88 -3.76
CA VAL A 250 3.28 -1.00 -3.51
C VAL A 250 2.70 -0.54 -4.84
N LEU A 251 1.38 -0.47 -4.91
CA LEU A 251 0.66 0.20 -5.98
C LEU A 251 0.48 1.66 -5.59
N ILE A 252 0.94 2.56 -6.44
CA ILE A 252 0.77 4.01 -6.29
C ILE A 252 -0.14 4.47 -7.42
N VAL A 253 -1.23 5.17 -7.09
CA VAL A 253 -2.17 5.71 -8.07
C VAL A 253 -2.32 7.21 -7.85
N ASN A 254 -2.06 8.00 -8.89
CA ASN A 254 -2.35 9.42 -8.91
C ASN A 254 -3.85 9.64 -9.00
N THR A 255 -4.43 10.29 -7.99
CA THR A 255 -5.89 10.41 -7.87
C THR A 255 -6.50 11.42 -8.83
N ALA A 256 -5.70 12.31 -9.41
CA ALA A 256 -6.17 13.31 -10.35
C ALA A 256 -6.28 12.78 -11.78
N ASN A 257 -5.30 11.99 -12.21
CA ASN A 257 -5.21 11.51 -13.59
C ASN A 257 -5.31 10.00 -13.73
N GLY A 258 -5.35 9.22 -12.64
CA GLY A 258 -5.44 7.76 -12.69
C GLY A 258 -4.19 7.07 -13.25
N ASN A 259 -3.02 7.72 -13.34
CA ASN A 259 -1.78 7.01 -13.65
C ASN A 259 -1.41 6.12 -12.47
N ALA A 260 -1.03 4.87 -12.74
CA ALA A 260 -0.73 3.87 -11.73
C ALA A 260 0.63 3.20 -11.98
N VAL A 261 1.41 3.02 -10.93
CA VAL A 261 2.75 2.40 -10.98
C VAL A 261 2.90 1.42 -9.83
N VAL A 262 3.51 0.26 -10.09
CA VAL A 262 3.97 -0.64 -9.04
C VAL A 262 5.42 -0.29 -8.74
N ALA A 263 5.70 0.04 -7.48
CA ALA A 263 7.03 0.45 -7.03
C ALA A 263 7.51 -0.44 -5.88
N ALA A 264 8.83 -0.55 -5.69
CA ALA A 264 9.41 -1.20 -4.52
C ALA A 264 9.73 -0.17 -3.44
N ILE A 265 9.35 -0.42 -2.19
CA ILE A 265 9.76 0.47 -1.11
C ILE A 265 11.29 0.35 -0.93
N ALA A 266 12.04 1.42 -1.25
CA ALA A 266 13.51 1.43 -1.16
C ALA A 266 14.12 2.56 -0.31
N ASP A 267 13.30 3.40 0.33
CA ASP A 267 13.76 4.25 1.44
C ASP A 267 12.67 4.47 2.52
N SER A 268 13.06 5.05 3.66
CA SER A 268 12.20 5.52 4.75
C SER A 268 12.15 7.05 4.80
N GLY A 269 10.94 7.59 4.89
CA GLY A 269 10.68 9.04 4.82
C GLY A 269 9.41 9.29 4.01
N PRO A 270 9.21 10.49 3.46
CA PRO A 270 9.90 11.75 3.78
C PRO A 270 9.59 12.22 5.20
N ALA A 271 10.35 13.19 5.71
CA ALA A 271 10.10 13.73 7.06
C ALA A 271 8.73 14.41 7.15
N ALA A 272 8.02 14.25 8.27
CA ALA A 272 6.64 14.74 8.45
C ALA A 272 6.50 16.25 8.21
N TRP A 273 7.52 17.05 8.56
CA TRP A 273 7.53 18.50 8.36
C TRP A 273 7.48 18.93 6.89
N THR A 274 7.83 18.05 5.94
CA THR A 274 7.75 18.33 4.50
C THR A 274 6.31 18.40 3.99
N GLY A 275 5.34 17.94 4.79
CA GLY A 275 3.94 17.80 4.39
C GLY A 275 3.73 16.80 3.25
N LYS A 276 4.71 15.92 3.01
CA LYS A 276 4.62 14.74 2.15
C LYS A 276 4.45 13.50 3.05
N HIS A 277 3.76 12.50 2.54
CA HIS A 277 3.56 11.21 3.20
C HIS A 277 4.33 10.09 2.51
N PHE A 278 4.55 10.26 1.20
CA PHE A 278 5.25 9.32 0.35
C PHE A 278 6.29 10.05 -0.49
N GLY A 279 7.27 9.30 -0.97
CA GLY A 279 8.23 9.74 -1.99
C GLY A 279 8.24 8.77 -3.15
N GLY A 280 8.61 9.25 -4.34
CA GLY A 280 8.83 8.43 -5.52
C GLY A 280 10.15 8.79 -6.17
N SER A 281 10.81 7.79 -6.76
CA SER A 281 11.95 8.02 -7.64
C SER A 281 11.61 9.01 -8.77
N PRO A 282 12.62 9.61 -9.43
CA PRO A 282 12.40 10.47 -10.59
C PRO A 282 11.47 9.83 -11.63
N GLU A 283 11.66 8.55 -11.96
CA GLU A 283 10.84 7.83 -12.93
C GLU A 283 9.42 7.55 -12.44
N VAL A 284 9.22 7.24 -11.15
CA VAL A 284 7.87 7.12 -10.56
C VAL A 284 7.12 8.42 -10.70
N MET A 285 7.75 9.55 -10.37
CA MET A 285 7.11 10.86 -10.41
C MET A 285 6.82 11.32 -11.84
N ASP A 286 7.77 11.11 -12.75
CA ASP A 286 7.58 11.42 -14.17
C ASP A 286 6.45 10.60 -14.77
N TYR A 287 6.37 9.30 -14.47
CA TYR A 287 5.25 8.49 -14.94
C TYR A 287 3.90 8.93 -14.34
N LEU A 288 3.88 9.28 -13.05
CA LEU A 288 2.64 9.67 -12.37
C LEU A 288 2.08 11.01 -12.85
N GLY A 289 2.89 11.97 -13.28
CA GLY A 289 2.41 13.30 -13.66
C GLY A 289 3.28 14.13 -14.59
N GLY A 290 4.37 13.56 -15.12
CA GLY A 290 5.35 14.18 -16.01
C GLY A 290 6.46 14.93 -15.27
N SER A 291 7.44 15.42 -16.02
CA SER A 291 8.68 16.03 -15.51
C SER A 291 8.48 17.21 -14.54
N ARG A 292 7.33 17.90 -14.62
CA ARG A 292 6.96 19.02 -13.74
C ARG A 292 6.21 18.57 -12.47
N TYR A 293 5.87 17.30 -12.32
CA TYR A 293 5.13 16.78 -11.19
C TYR A 293 6.06 16.56 -9.99
N LYS A 294 6.12 17.55 -9.09
CA LYS A 294 6.99 17.51 -7.90
C LYS A 294 6.27 17.13 -6.61
N LYS A 295 4.95 17.30 -6.58
CA LYS A 295 4.09 16.93 -5.45
C LYS A 295 2.65 16.76 -5.93
N GLY A 296 1.94 15.77 -5.41
CA GLY A 296 0.50 15.65 -5.61
C GLY A 296 -0.15 14.50 -4.85
N PRO A 297 -1.49 14.44 -4.86
CA PRO A 297 -2.25 13.45 -4.11
C PRO A 297 -2.17 12.07 -4.78
N VAL A 298 -1.85 11.05 -3.98
CA VAL A 298 -1.85 9.65 -4.40
C VAL A 298 -2.46 8.76 -3.33
N VAL A 299 -3.02 7.64 -3.77
CA VAL A 299 -3.27 6.48 -2.91
C VAL A 299 -2.13 5.48 -3.07
N LEU A 300 -1.70 4.89 -1.96
CA LEU A 300 -0.60 3.92 -1.91
C LEU A 300 -1.01 2.71 -1.07
N PHE A 301 -1.02 1.54 -1.71
CA PHE A 301 -1.46 0.26 -1.13
C PHE A 301 -0.37 -0.80 -1.37
N PHE A 302 -0.25 -1.79 -0.49
CA PHE A 302 0.66 -2.90 -0.72
C PHE A 302 0.14 -3.80 -1.85
N VAL A 303 1.04 -4.38 -2.63
CA VAL A 303 0.68 -5.42 -3.60
C VAL A 303 0.78 -6.78 -2.91
N ASP A 304 -0.33 -7.52 -2.86
CA ASP A 304 -0.40 -8.91 -2.40
C ASP A 304 0.06 -9.83 -3.53
N ASP A 305 1.38 -10.01 -3.64
CA ASP A 305 2.06 -10.78 -4.68
C ASP A 305 3.01 -11.84 -4.07
N PRO A 306 2.46 -12.89 -3.43
CA PRO A 306 3.29 -13.89 -2.75
C PRO A 306 4.12 -14.75 -3.72
N GLN A 307 3.76 -14.79 -5.01
CA GLN A 307 4.50 -15.51 -6.05
C GLN A 307 5.45 -14.59 -6.86
N ASN A 308 5.55 -13.30 -6.52
CA ASN A 308 6.41 -12.32 -7.18
C ASN A 308 6.15 -12.19 -8.70
N GLN A 309 4.89 -12.27 -9.13
CA GLN A 309 4.47 -12.24 -10.54
C GLN A 309 4.10 -10.84 -11.03
N VAL A 310 3.74 -9.91 -10.14
CA VAL A 310 3.36 -8.55 -10.54
C VAL A 310 4.62 -7.75 -10.88
N PRO A 311 4.83 -7.31 -12.13
CA PRO A 311 6.04 -6.57 -12.48
C PRO A 311 6.05 -5.20 -11.79
N ILE A 312 7.26 -4.72 -11.47
CA ILE A 312 7.49 -3.34 -11.05
C ILE A 312 7.50 -2.45 -12.30
N GLY A 313 7.00 -1.22 -12.17
CA GLY A 313 6.94 -0.22 -13.23
C GLY A 313 5.52 0.23 -13.56
N PRO A 314 5.36 0.92 -14.70
CA PRO A 314 4.08 1.41 -15.22
C PRO A 314 3.01 0.33 -15.26
N VAL A 315 1.82 0.66 -14.76
CA VAL A 315 0.65 -0.19 -14.93
C VAL A 315 -0.13 0.30 -16.16
N GLU A 316 -0.17 -0.56 -17.17
CA GLU A 316 -0.97 -0.34 -18.37
C GLU A 316 -2.29 -1.11 -18.27
N TYR A 317 -3.41 -0.38 -18.25
CA TYR A 317 -4.77 -0.90 -18.08
C TYR A 317 -5.20 -1.97 -19.10
N ASN A 318 -4.51 -2.05 -20.25
CA ASN A 318 -4.87 -2.98 -21.35
C ASN A 318 -4.00 -4.25 -21.40
N LYS A 319 -2.93 -4.34 -20.59
CA LYS A 319 -1.97 -5.45 -20.66
C LYS A 319 -2.14 -6.47 -19.55
N LEU A 320 -2.97 -6.19 -18.56
CA LEU A 320 -3.30 -7.15 -17.50
C LEU A 320 -4.52 -7.94 -17.98
N ASN A 321 -4.27 -9.20 -18.35
CA ASN A 321 -5.32 -10.17 -18.63
C ASN A 321 -6.24 -10.19 -17.40
N LEU A 322 -7.46 -9.68 -17.56
CA LEU A 322 -8.50 -9.76 -16.54
C LEU A 322 -8.91 -11.24 -16.43
N GLU A 323 -8.09 -12.04 -15.75
CA GLU A 323 -8.42 -13.42 -15.41
C GLU A 323 -9.65 -13.41 -14.51
N GLY A 324 -10.82 -13.56 -15.13
CA GLY A 324 -12.11 -13.48 -14.46
C GLY A 324 -13.28 -13.09 -15.37
N VAL A 325 -13.01 -12.54 -16.56
CA VAL A 325 -14.05 -12.34 -17.59
C VAL A 325 -13.75 -13.31 -18.73
N ASN A 326 -14.35 -14.50 -18.66
CA ASN A 326 -14.49 -15.34 -19.84
C ASN A 326 -15.38 -14.59 -20.83
N LEU A 327 -14.77 -13.86 -21.76
CA LEU A 327 -15.44 -13.45 -22.98
C LEU A 327 -15.57 -14.71 -23.83
N ILE A 328 -16.79 -15.27 -23.85
CA ILE A 328 -17.16 -16.33 -24.77
C ILE A 328 -16.99 -15.74 -26.18
N ASN A 329 -16.11 -16.36 -26.97
CA ASN A 329 -15.93 -16.03 -28.38
C ASN A 329 -17.25 -16.21 -29.14
N VAL A 330 -17.60 -15.24 -29.98
CA VAL A 330 -18.43 -15.43 -31.17
C VAL A 330 -17.69 -14.83 -32.35
#